data_AF-B6IWQ5-F1
#
_entry.id   AF-B6IWQ5-F1
#
_cell.length_a   1.000
_cell.length_b   1.000
_cell.length_c   1.000
_cell.angle_alpha   90.00
_cell.angle_beta   90.00
_cell.angle_gamma   90.00
#
_symmetry.space_group_name_H-M   'P 1'
#
loop_
_entity.id
_entity.type
_entity.pdbx_description
1 polymer ?
#
loop_
_entity_poly.entity_id
_entity_poly.type
_entity_poly.pdbx_seq_one_letter_code
_entity_poly.pdbx_strand_id
1 'polypeptide(L)'
;MFFQLPGATRVEVASLFAVIAAPALAGFGVAATLLLLSPEVMADKPWPVFALNIVKLCYLGTAAAQLGRWIAEHTDGGPGNPGWWRGDHDDLPGTPARADATAAWAPFPNALDASLLAVALTTLAHRLG
;
A
#
# COMPACT_ATOMS: atom_id res chain seq x y z
N MET A 1 -6.00 24.02 16.53
CA MET A 1 -7.25 23.35 16.13
C MET A 1 -6.89 21.90 15.88
N PHE A 2 -7.21 21.00 16.83
CA PHE A 2 -6.89 19.58 16.69
C PHE A 2 -7.91 18.96 15.73
N PHE A 3 -7.47 18.52 14.56
CA PHE A 3 -8.29 17.69 13.68
C PHE A 3 -8.47 16.34 14.39
N GLN A 4 -9.67 16.09 14.94
CA GLN A 4 -10.03 14.75 15.39
C GLN A 4 -10.25 13.88 14.16
N LEU A 5 -9.34 12.94 13.94
CA LEU A 5 -9.50 11.88 12.95
C LEU A 5 -10.62 10.95 13.43
N PRO A 6 -11.66 10.66 12.61
CA PRO A 6 -12.67 9.68 12.96
C PRO A 6 -12.01 8.30 13.13
N GLY A 7 -12.33 7.60 14.22
CA GLY A 7 -11.80 6.26 14.48
C GLY A 7 -12.41 5.22 13.52
N ALA A 8 -11.61 4.23 13.13
CA ALA A 8 -12.06 3.11 12.30
C ALA A 8 -13.14 2.29 13.01
N THR A 9 -14.20 1.92 12.28
CA THR A 9 -15.31 1.12 12.80
C THR A 9 -15.17 -0.37 12.45
N ARG A 10 -14.33 -0.71 11.47
CA ARG A 10 -14.05 -2.10 11.07
C ARG A 10 -12.61 -2.30 10.60
N VAL A 11 -12.06 -3.50 10.80
CA VAL A 11 -10.74 -3.91 10.31
C VAL A 11 -10.92 -4.91 9.17
N GLU A 12 -10.38 -4.59 7.99
CA GLU A 12 -10.36 -5.45 6.82
C GLU A 12 -9.04 -6.21 6.76
N VAL A 13 -9.05 -7.44 7.27
CA VAL A 13 -7.85 -8.29 7.39
C VAL A 13 -7.24 -8.60 6.03
N ALA A 14 -8.05 -8.77 4.98
CA ALA A 14 -7.56 -9.01 3.62
C ALA A 14 -6.77 -7.81 3.08
N SER A 15 -7.32 -6.59 3.25
CA SER A 15 -6.67 -5.33 2.87
C SER A 15 -5.38 -5.11 3.67
N LEU A 16 -5.39 -5.42 4.96
CA LEU A 16 -4.20 -5.36 5.82
C LEU A 16 -3.11 -6.34 5.34
N PHE A 17 -3.49 -7.58 5.05
CA PHE A 17 -2.56 -8.58 4.54
C PHE A 17 -1.99 -8.17 3.18
N ALA A 18 -2.80 -7.57 2.30
CA ALA A 18 -2.33 -7.07 1.02
C ALA A 18 -1.27 -5.97 1.16
N VAL A 19 -1.43 -5.04 2.11
CA VAL A 19 -0.44 -3.96 2.35
C VAL A 19 0.84 -4.50 2.99
N ILE A 20 0.74 -5.50 3.86
CA ILE A 20 1.90 -6.05 4.57
C ILE A 20 2.63 -7.10 3.73
N ALA A 21 1.95 -8.16 3.32
CA ALA A 21 2.56 -9.35 2.75
C ALA A 21 2.85 -9.24 1.26
N ALA A 22 1.98 -8.60 0.47
CA ALA A 22 2.16 -8.56 -0.99
C ALA A 22 3.45 -7.82 -1.41
N PRO A 23 3.79 -6.64 -0.86
CA PRO A 23 5.03 -5.96 -1.24
C PRO A 23 6.29 -6.72 -0.81
N ALA A 24 6.24 -7.41 0.33
CA ALA A 24 7.34 -8.27 0.77
C ALA A 24 7.54 -9.45 -0.19
N LEU A 25 6.48 -10.19 -0.50
CA LEU A 25 6.53 -11.32 -1.44
C LEU A 25 6.98 -10.88 -2.84
N ALA A 26 6.47 -9.74 -3.33
CA ALA A 26 6.89 -9.17 -4.60
C ALA A 26 8.38 -8.80 -4.58
N GLY A 27 8.85 -8.15 -3.51
CA GLY A 27 10.26 -7.77 -3.39
C GLY A 27 11.20 -8.98 -3.33
N PHE A 28 10.83 -10.03 -2.60
CA PHE A 28 11.59 -11.28 -2.59
C PHE A 28 11.56 -11.99 -3.95
N GLY A 29 10.41 -12.01 -4.63
CA GLY A 29 10.28 -12.55 -5.98
C GLY A 29 11.20 -11.84 -6.97
N VAL A 30 11.14 -10.51 -7.01
CA VAL A 30 11.99 -9.69 -7.89
C VAL A 30 13.46 -9.89 -7.56
N ALA A 31 13.84 -9.88 -6.28
CA ALA A 31 15.21 -10.14 -5.88
C ALA A 31 15.68 -11.52 -6.36
N ALA A 32 14.84 -12.56 -6.24
CA ALA A 32 15.20 -13.94 -6.60
C ALA A 32 15.36 -14.08 -8.10
N THR A 33 14.46 -13.46 -8.87
CA THR A 33 14.57 -13.39 -10.31
C THR A 33 15.84 -12.66 -10.75
N LEU A 34 16.20 -11.54 -10.12
CA LEU A 34 17.43 -10.80 -10.42
C LEU A 34 18.68 -11.63 -10.11
N LEU A 35 18.68 -12.40 -9.02
CA LEU A 35 19.79 -13.31 -8.70
C LEU A 35 19.94 -14.41 -9.75
N LEU A 36 18.83 -14.97 -10.24
CA LEU A 36 18.85 -16.02 -11.26
C LEU A 36 19.26 -15.51 -12.64
N LEU A 37 18.85 -14.29 -13.01
CA LEU A 37 19.13 -13.72 -14.33
C LEU A 37 20.50 -13.01 -14.40
N SER A 38 20.93 -12.37 -13.31
CA SER A 38 22.11 -11.51 -13.27
C SER A 38 22.73 -11.54 -11.87
N PRO A 39 23.49 -12.60 -11.51
CA PRO A 39 24.09 -12.76 -10.18
C PRO A 39 25.10 -11.65 -9.84
N GLU A 40 25.66 -10.99 -10.85
CA GLU A 40 26.53 -9.81 -10.73
C GLU A 40 25.87 -8.62 -10.03
N VAL A 41 24.53 -8.54 -10.00
CA VAL A 41 23.78 -7.50 -9.28
C VAL A 41 24.01 -7.57 -7.75
N MET A 42 24.50 -8.71 -7.26
CA MET A 42 24.85 -8.92 -5.86
C MET A 42 26.34 -8.73 -5.52
N ALA A 43 27.19 -8.35 -6.49
CA ALA A 43 28.66 -8.39 -6.34
C ALA A 43 29.18 -7.75 -5.04
N ASP A 44 28.51 -6.69 -4.55
CA ASP A 44 28.94 -5.93 -3.37
C ASP A 44 28.05 -6.12 -2.13
N LYS A 45 26.99 -6.97 -2.17
CA LYS A 45 26.03 -7.09 -1.06
C LYS A 45 25.60 -8.53 -0.78
N PRO A 46 25.52 -8.94 0.50
CA PRO A 46 24.97 -10.24 0.85
C PRO A 46 23.48 -10.30 0.46
N TRP A 47 23.05 -11.48 0.02
CA TRP A 47 21.68 -11.78 -0.42
C TRP A 47 20.56 -11.15 0.44
N PRO A 48 20.53 -11.33 1.78
CA PRO A 48 19.46 -10.79 2.61
C PRO A 48 19.38 -9.26 2.57
N VAL A 49 20.53 -8.56 2.51
CA VAL A 49 20.57 -7.10 2.41
C VAL A 49 20.10 -6.64 1.04
N PHE A 50 20.47 -7.35 -0.02
CA PHE A 50 19.96 -7.08 -1.37
C PHE A 50 18.43 -7.25 -1.45
N ALA A 51 17.91 -8.39 -1.00
CA ALA A 51 16.48 -8.67 -0.99
C ALA A 51 15.70 -7.64 -0.14
N LEU A 52 16.20 -7.28 1.05
CA LEU A 52 15.58 -6.25 1.88
C LEU A 52 15.56 -4.88 1.19
N ASN A 53 16.59 -4.52 0.43
CA ASN A 53 16.58 -3.26 -0.34
C ASN A 53 15.51 -3.26 -1.43
N ILE A 54 15.25 -4.38 -2.10
CA ILE A 54 14.16 -4.49 -3.07
C ILE A 54 12.80 -4.44 -2.37
N VAL A 55 12.64 -5.13 -1.23
CA VAL A 55 11.42 -5.08 -0.40
C VAL A 55 11.12 -3.65 0.08
N LYS A 56 12.16 -2.88 0.50
CA LYS A 56 12.02 -1.45 0.84
C LYS A 56 11.44 -0.65 -0.33
N LEU A 57 11.92 -0.88 -1.55
CA LEU A 57 11.42 -0.20 -2.75
C LEU A 57 9.96 -0.56 -3.04
N CYS A 58 9.58 -1.83 -2.89
CA CYS A 58 8.19 -2.25 -3.05
C CYS A 58 7.27 -1.56 -2.03
N TYR A 59 7.66 -1.49 -0.75
CA TYR A 59 6.88 -0.77 0.26
C TYR A 59 6.79 0.74 -0.02
N LEU A 60 7.88 1.37 -0.48
CA LEU A 60 7.87 2.79 -0.84
C LEU A 60 6.92 3.06 -2.02
N GLY A 61 6.91 2.17 -3.02
CA GLY A 61 5.96 2.23 -4.14
C GLY A 61 4.50 2.07 -3.69
N THR A 62 4.24 1.12 -2.77
CA THR A 62 2.91 0.98 -2.14
C THR A 62 2.52 2.24 -1.37
N ALA A 63 3.44 2.83 -0.60
CA ALA A 63 3.17 4.07 0.13
C ALA A 63 2.80 5.21 -0.82
N ALA A 64 3.55 5.40 -1.90
CA ALA A 64 3.28 6.42 -2.91
C ALA A 64 1.95 6.19 -3.62
N ALA A 65 1.63 4.94 -3.99
CA ALA A 65 0.36 4.60 -4.64
C ALA A 65 -0.84 4.89 -3.72
N GLN A 66 -0.75 4.52 -2.45
CA GLN A 66 -1.82 4.75 -1.47
C GLN A 66 -1.96 6.24 -1.11
N LEU A 67 -0.85 6.97 -1.01
CA LEU A 67 -0.88 8.43 -0.82
C LEU A 67 -1.49 9.14 -2.04
N GLY A 68 -1.12 8.74 -3.25
CA GLY A 68 -1.69 9.26 -4.49
C GLY A 68 -3.20 9.00 -4.58
N ARG A 69 -3.63 7.80 -4.21
CA ARG A 69 -5.06 7.47 -4.07
C ARG A 69 -5.75 8.37 -3.05
N TRP A 70 -5.16 8.55 -1.87
CA TRP A 70 -5.72 9.43 -0.84
C TRP A 70 -5.85 10.87 -1.34
N ILE A 71 -4.81 11.42 -1.98
CA ILE A 71 -4.84 12.77 -2.56
C ILE A 71 -5.96 12.88 -3.60
N ALA A 72 -6.05 11.92 -4.54
CA ALA A 72 -7.07 11.93 -5.58
C ALA A 72 -8.50 11.91 -5.01
N GLU A 73 -8.75 11.10 -3.97
CA GLU A 73 -10.04 11.04 -3.27
C GLU A 73 -10.41 12.38 -2.60
N HIS A 74 -9.43 13.25 -2.28
CA HIS A 74 -9.63 14.52 -1.57
C HIS A 74 -9.55 15.75 -2.49
N THR A 75 -8.89 15.69 -3.65
CA THR A 75 -8.74 16.83 -4.57
C THR A 75 -9.78 16.89 -5.67
N ASP A 76 -10.29 15.75 -6.16
CA ASP A 76 -11.22 15.71 -7.30
C ASP A 76 -12.72 15.70 -6.90
N GLY A 77 -13.05 16.14 -5.69
CA GLY A 77 -14.43 16.47 -5.32
C GLY A 77 -15.31 15.33 -4.77
N GLY A 78 -14.73 14.22 -4.27
CA GLY A 78 -15.48 13.33 -3.38
C GLY A 78 -14.88 11.93 -3.20
N PRO A 79 -15.18 11.26 -2.05
CA PRO A 79 -14.80 9.88 -1.81
C PRO A 79 -15.56 8.96 -2.78
N GLY A 80 -14.88 8.52 -3.84
CA GLY A 80 -15.50 7.65 -4.84
C GLY A 80 -14.89 7.65 -6.24
N ASN A 81 -13.84 8.43 -6.52
CA ASN A 81 -13.27 8.48 -7.86
C ASN A 81 -11.75 8.27 -7.87
N PRO A 82 -11.30 7.03 -8.13
CA PRO A 82 -10.23 6.82 -9.08
C PRO A 82 -10.79 5.94 -10.20
N GLY A 83 -11.52 6.55 -11.14
CA GLY A 83 -12.14 5.91 -12.32
C GLY A 83 -11.18 5.27 -13.32
N TRP A 84 -9.95 4.96 -12.94
CA TRP A 84 -8.98 4.28 -13.79
C TRP A 84 -8.33 3.05 -13.13
N TRP A 85 -8.61 2.75 -11.86
CA TRP A 85 -8.03 1.60 -11.14
C TRP A 85 -9.04 0.64 -10.51
N ARG A 86 -10.36 0.84 -10.70
CA ARG A 86 -11.33 -0.25 -10.54
C ARG A 86 -11.25 -1.11 -11.80
N GLY A 87 -10.36 -2.09 -11.80
CA GLY A 87 -10.51 -3.23 -12.71
C GLY A 87 -11.85 -3.91 -12.42
N ASP A 88 -12.83 -3.70 -13.29
CA ASP A 88 -13.74 -4.70 -13.88
C ASP A 88 -14.13 -5.95 -13.06
N HIS A 89 -14.38 -5.81 -11.76
CA HIS A 89 -14.87 -6.93 -10.94
C HIS A 89 -16.09 -6.67 -10.05
N ASP A 90 -16.68 -5.48 -10.05
CA ASP A 90 -17.87 -5.19 -9.24
C ASP A 90 -18.97 -4.47 -10.05
N ASP A 91 -19.46 -5.10 -11.11
CA ASP A 91 -20.83 -4.88 -11.58
C ASP A 91 -21.81 -5.60 -10.65
N LEU A 92 -22.09 -4.99 -9.49
CA LEU A 92 -23.19 -5.37 -8.62
C LEU A 92 -24.17 -4.19 -8.49
N PRO A 93 -25.48 -4.39 -8.75
CA PRO A 93 -26.46 -3.32 -8.71
C PRO A 93 -26.75 -2.95 -7.25
N GLY A 94 -26.33 -1.74 -6.85
CA GLY A 94 -26.62 -1.25 -5.51
C GLY A 94 -25.67 -0.19 -4.97
N THR A 95 -25.09 0.67 -5.82
CA THR A 95 -24.27 1.81 -5.37
C THR A 95 -25.02 2.62 -4.32
N PRO A 96 -24.61 2.61 -3.03
CA PRO A 96 -25.23 3.48 -2.06
C PRO A 96 -24.81 4.91 -2.38
N ALA A 97 -25.78 5.81 -2.27
CA ALA A 97 -25.64 7.24 -2.48
C ALA A 97 -24.49 7.81 -1.64
N ARG A 98 -23.74 8.74 -2.26
CA ARG A 98 -22.85 9.74 -1.66
C ARG A 98 -22.25 9.29 -0.32
N ALA A 99 -21.10 8.62 -0.37
CA ALA A 99 -20.37 8.24 0.84
C ALA A 99 -20.15 9.49 1.70
N ASP A 100 -20.84 9.56 2.84
CA ASP A 100 -20.57 10.53 3.88
C ASP A 100 -19.07 10.53 4.16
N ALA A 101 -18.48 11.71 4.40
CA ALA A 101 -17.04 11.84 4.64
C ALA A 101 -16.54 10.91 5.78
N THR A 102 -17.43 10.41 6.64
CA THR A 102 -17.19 9.40 7.69
C THR A 102 -16.98 7.98 7.16
N ALA A 103 -17.54 7.61 6.01
CA ALA A 103 -17.42 6.27 5.41
C ALA A 103 -16.02 5.99 4.85
N ALA A 104 -15.29 7.02 4.40
CA ALA A 104 -13.90 6.91 3.96
C ALA A 104 -12.93 6.54 5.10
N TRP A 105 -13.31 6.83 6.35
CA TRP A 105 -12.55 6.50 7.57
C TRP A 105 -13.03 5.21 8.25
N ALA A 106 -14.11 4.59 7.76
CA ALA A 106 -14.73 3.44 8.41
C ALA A 106 -13.87 2.15 8.36
N PRO A 107 -13.24 1.77 7.22
CA PRO A 107 -12.38 0.59 7.15
C PRO A 107 -10.91 0.90 7.45
N PHE A 108 -10.28 0.07 8.30
CA PHE A 108 -8.83 0.00 8.44
C PHE A 108 -8.27 -1.21 7.66
N PRO A 109 -7.18 -1.05 6.88
CA PRO A 109 -6.51 0.22 6.58
C PRO A 109 -7.27 1.03 5.52
N ASN A 110 -7.47 2.33 5.76
CA ASN A 110 -7.83 3.27 4.70
C ASN A 110 -6.58 3.64 3.86
N ALA A 111 -6.73 4.43 2.80
CA ALA A 111 -5.60 4.77 1.91
C ALA A 111 -4.45 5.50 2.66
N LEU A 112 -4.78 6.37 3.63
CA LEU A 112 -3.78 7.05 4.44
C LEU A 112 -3.09 6.07 5.41
N ASP A 113 -3.85 5.24 6.11
CA ASP A 113 -3.34 4.22 7.03
C ASP A 113 -2.43 3.23 6.30
N ALA A 114 -2.83 2.79 5.11
CA ALA A 114 -2.05 1.91 4.25
C ALA A 114 -0.74 2.58 3.82
N SER A 115 -0.77 3.87 3.48
CA SER A 115 0.42 4.63 3.12
C SER A 115 1.39 4.75 4.30
N LEU A 116 0.89 5.08 5.49
CA LEU A 116 1.69 5.21 6.71
C LEU A 116 2.24 3.86 7.16
N LEU A 117 1.45 2.79 7.08
CA LEU A 117 1.87 1.43 7.37
C LEU A 117 2.99 0.99 6.43
N ALA A 118 2.87 1.27 5.13
CA ALA A 118 3.92 0.96 4.16
C ALA A 118 5.21 1.76 4.41
N VAL A 119 5.13 3.03 4.80
CA VAL A 119 6.30 3.82 5.24
C VAL A 119 6.92 3.21 6.51
N ALA A 120 6.10 2.84 7.51
CA ALA A 120 6.57 2.19 8.72
C ALA A 120 7.30 0.87 8.42
N LEU A 121 6.75 0.03 7.54
CA LEU A 121 7.39 -1.22 7.10
C LEU A 121 8.67 -0.96 6.29
N THR A 122 8.73 0.10 5.50
CA THR A 122 9.96 0.54 4.83
C THR A 122 11.04 0.90 5.85
N THR A 123 10.69 1.67 6.89
CA THR A 123 11.65 2.03 7.95
C THR A 123 12.09 0.83 8.76
N LEU A 124 11.20 -0.12 9.05
CA LEU A 124 11.53 -1.37 9.72
C LEU A 124 12.50 -2.20 8.88
N ALA A 125 12.19 -2.41 7.59
CA ALA A 125 13.09 -3.10 6.66
C ALA A 125 14.45 -2.39 6.57
N HIS A 126 14.48 -1.06 6.62
CA HIS A 126 15.71 -0.27 6.65
C HIS A 126 16.55 -0.49 7.92
N ARG A 127 15.92 -0.72 9.07
CA ARG A 127 16.64 -1.04 10.31
C ARG A 127 17.14 -2.48 10.36
N LEU A 128 16.53 -3.39 9.62
CA LEU A 128 16.85 -4.82 9.63
C LEU A 128 18.00 -5.22 8.70
N GLY A 129 18.39 -4.39 7.74
CA GLY A 129 19.48 -4.69 6.80
C GLY A 129 20.13 -3.46 6.26
#